data_AF-A0A7J2IRS4-F1
#
_entry.id   AF-A0A7J2IRS4-F1
#
_cell.length_a   1.000
_cell.length_b   1.000
_cell.length_c   1.000
_cell.angle_alpha   90.00
_cell.angle_beta   90.00
_cell.angle_gamma   90.00
#
_symmetry.space_group_name_H-M   'P 1'
#
loop_
_entity.id
_entity.type
_entity.pdbx_description
1 polymer ?
#
loop_
_entity_poly.entity_id
_entity_poly.type
_entity_poly.pdbx_seq_one_letter_code
_entity_poly.pdbx_strand_id
1 'polypeptide(L)'
;MSFKAEEILQREIVTIVPDTHAIPEILTCRQIIETIRNICHLLIIPDLRSEQRFFKQFLFLMTRMEIVLKGKFKLYEKPEKLPPKIEKELREKGANERDLTVAGVAWKRRRKDGRKVVIVSNDPAFHSSAQLKSRNVFPIYVSTFIRIMLENTS
;
A
#
# COMPACT_ATOMS: atom_id res chain seq x y z
N MET A 1 8.14 -15.60 -6.15
CA MET A 1 6.68 -15.51 -6.38
C MET A 1 6.22 -14.03 -6.47
N SER A 2 6.80 -13.23 -7.39
CA SER A 2 6.44 -11.81 -7.63
C SER A 2 5.30 -11.62 -8.64
N PHE A 3 5.18 -12.55 -9.60
CA PHE A 3 4.30 -12.45 -10.78
C PHE A 3 2.83 -12.05 -10.52
N LYS A 4 2.21 -12.53 -9.43
CA LYS A 4 0.78 -12.26 -9.19
C LYS A 4 0.47 -10.79 -8.90
N ALA A 5 1.31 -10.09 -8.15
CA ALA A 5 1.04 -8.68 -7.82
C ALA A 5 1.23 -7.77 -9.04
N GLU A 6 2.21 -8.10 -9.89
CA GLU A 6 2.50 -7.39 -11.14
C GLU A 6 1.34 -7.52 -12.12
N GLU A 7 0.86 -8.73 -12.36
CA GLU A 7 -0.31 -8.98 -13.22
C GLU A 7 -1.57 -8.28 -12.70
N ILE A 8 -1.78 -8.26 -11.38
CA ILE A 8 -2.92 -7.60 -10.75
C ILE A 8 -2.87 -6.09 -10.99
N LEU A 9 -1.71 -5.46 -10.81
CA LEU A 9 -1.55 -4.02 -11.02
C LEU A 9 -1.77 -3.60 -12.49
N GLN A 10 -1.47 -4.48 -13.43
CA GLN A 10 -1.62 -4.22 -14.87
C GLN A 10 -3.03 -4.48 -15.41
N ARG A 11 -3.81 -5.35 -14.75
CA ARG A 11 -5.11 -5.82 -15.27
C ARG A 11 -6.33 -5.38 -14.48
N GLU A 12 -6.15 -4.95 -13.23
CA GLU A 12 -7.26 -4.72 -12.31
C GLU A 12 -7.13 -3.36 -11.60
N ILE A 13 -8.28 -2.75 -11.32
CA ILE A 13 -8.35 -1.56 -10.49
C ILE A 13 -8.18 -1.96 -9.02
N VAL A 14 -7.05 -1.59 -8.42
CA VAL A 14 -6.69 -1.98 -7.05
C VAL A 14 -6.70 -0.83 -6.05
N THR A 15 -6.73 -1.17 -4.77
CA THR A 15 -6.35 -0.24 -3.69
C THR A 15 -4.87 -0.45 -3.36
N ILE A 16 -4.13 0.65 -3.20
CA ILE A 16 -2.70 0.64 -2.89
C ILE A 16 -2.52 1.15 -1.46
N VAL A 17 -1.78 0.40 -0.65
CA VAL A 17 -1.41 0.74 0.72
C VAL A 17 0.12 0.68 0.82
N PRO A 18 0.83 1.80 0.67
CA PRO A 18 2.27 1.83 0.89
C PRO A 18 2.59 1.71 2.38
N ASP A 19 3.65 0.97 2.65
CA ASP A 19 4.35 1.01 3.93
C ASP A 19 5.18 2.30 4.04
N THR A 20 5.55 2.67 5.27
CA THR A 20 6.26 3.89 5.65
C THR A 20 7.39 4.26 4.70
N HIS A 21 8.26 3.30 4.40
CA HIS A 21 9.44 3.53 3.56
C HIS A 21 9.11 3.69 2.07
N ALA A 22 7.99 3.13 1.59
CA ALA A 22 7.56 3.28 0.21
C ALA A 22 6.95 4.66 -0.07
N ILE A 23 6.46 5.36 0.97
CA ILE A 23 5.74 6.62 0.82
C ILE A 23 6.59 7.70 0.15
N PRO A 24 7.82 8.04 0.61
CA PRO A 24 8.63 9.05 -0.06
C PRO A 24 8.94 8.71 -1.51
N GLU A 25 9.24 7.43 -1.79
CA GLU A 25 9.58 6.98 -3.13
C GLU A 25 8.41 7.16 -4.11
N ILE A 26 7.20 6.88 -3.65
CA ILE A 26 5.98 7.07 -4.45
C ILE A 26 5.62 8.56 -4.59
N LEU A 27 5.70 9.33 -3.50
CA LEU A 27 5.21 10.70 -3.45
C LEU A 27 6.13 11.72 -4.14
N THR A 28 7.40 11.40 -4.34
CA THR A 28 8.38 12.31 -4.96
C THR A 28 8.39 12.22 -6.48
N CYS A 29 7.90 11.12 -7.08
CA CYS A 29 7.91 10.91 -8.52
C CYS A 29 6.58 11.31 -9.17
N ARG A 30 6.57 12.41 -9.93
CA ARG A 30 5.36 12.92 -10.59
C ARG A 30 4.74 11.91 -11.57
N GLN A 31 5.55 11.20 -12.34
CA GLN A 31 5.08 10.22 -13.33
C GLN A 31 4.29 9.08 -12.66
N ILE A 32 4.81 8.56 -11.54
CA ILE A 32 4.14 7.53 -10.74
C ILE A 32 2.77 8.01 -10.25
N ILE A 33 2.67 9.26 -9.79
CA ILE A 33 1.41 9.83 -9.31
C ILE A 33 0.37 9.91 -10.44
N GLU A 34 0.78 10.31 -11.64
CA GLU A 34 -0.10 10.38 -12.81
C GLU A 34 -0.58 8.98 -13.23
N THR A 35 0.30 7.97 -13.20
CA THR A 35 -0.09 6.58 -13.45
C THR A 35 -1.05 6.07 -12.38
N ILE A 36 -0.76 6.28 -11.09
CA ILE A 36 -1.65 5.92 -9.97
C ILE A 36 -3.03 6.53 -10.15
N ARG A 37 -3.13 7.79 -10.58
CA ARG A 37 -4.41 8.44 -10.85
C ARG A 37 -5.26 7.65 -11.86
N ASN A 38 -4.63 7.05 -12.86
CA ASN A 38 -5.32 6.36 -13.94
C ASN A 38 -5.70 4.92 -13.54
N ILE A 39 -4.79 4.17 -12.93
CA ILE A 39 -4.98 2.72 -12.69
C ILE A 39 -5.50 2.37 -11.28
N CYS A 40 -5.30 3.26 -10.31
CA CYS A 40 -5.66 2.97 -8.93
C CYS A 40 -7.13 3.33 -8.65
N HIS A 41 -7.76 2.52 -7.80
CA HIS A 41 -9.01 2.87 -7.14
C HIS A 41 -8.74 3.92 -6.05
N LEU A 42 -7.82 3.59 -5.14
CA LEU A 42 -7.48 4.37 -3.96
C LEU A 42 -6.03 4.15 -3.55
N LEU A 43 -5.27 5.23 -3.37
CA LEU A 43 -4.00 5.25 -2.65
C LEU A 43 -4.27 5.66 -1.19
N ILE A 44 -3.82 4.87 -0.23
CA ILE A 44 -4.17 5.05 1.18
C ILE A 44 -2.92 5.06 2.04
N ILE A 45 -2.65 6.18 2.70
CA ILE A 45 -1.60 6.28 3.71
C ILE A 45 -2.14 5.79 5.05
N PRO A 46 -1.59 4.70 5.63
CA PRO A 46 -2.01 4.22 6.93
C PRO A 46 -1.75 5.24 8.04
N ASP A 47 -2.54 5.16 9.12
CA ASP A 47 -2.35 5.97 10.32
C ASP A 47 -1.11 5.53 11.12
N LEU A 48 0.06 5.94 10.64
CA LEU A 48 1.36 5.65 11.22
C LEU A 48 1.77 6.73 12.23
N ARG A 49 0.87 7.05 13.18
CA ARG A 49 1.00 8.15 14.15
C ARG A 49 2.32 8.22 14.91
N SER A 50 3.06 7.12 15.05
CA SER A 50 4.43 7.10 15.60
C SER A 50 5.46 7.86 14.75
N GLU A 51 5.14 8.16 13.50
CA GLU A 51 6.01 8.76 12.47
C GLU A 51 5.61 10.21 12.17
N GLN A 52 4.86 10.88 13.05
CA GLN A 52 4.38 12.26 12.81
C GLN A 52 5.48 13.23 12.37
N ARG A 53 6.73 13.06 12.84
CA ARG A 53 7.88 13.87 12.38
C ARG A 53 8.28 13.60 10.94
N PHE A 54 8.19 12.35 10.48
CA PHE A 54 8.45 11.97 9.10
C PHE A 54 7.37 12.55 8.19
N PHE A 55 6.10 12.33 8.52
CA PHE A 55 4.97 12.84 7.73
C PHE A 55 4.93 14.37 7.62
N LYS A 56 5.36 15.11 8.64
CA LYS A 56 5.46 16.57 8.58
C LYS A 56 6.35 17.07 7.43
N GLN A 57 7.42 16.34 7.09
CA GLN A 57 8.33 16.72 6.01
C GLN A 57 7.70 16.54 4.62
N PHE A 58 6.69 15.67 4.51
CA PHE A 58 5.99 15.37 3.26
C PHE A 58 4.60 16.01 3.19
N LEU A 59 4.26 16.93 4.11
CA LEU A 59 2.91 17.51 4.18
C LEU A 59 2.51 18.21 2.86
N PHE A 60 3.41 19.01 2.30
CA PHE A 60 3.18 19.67 1.01
C PHE A 60 2.91 18.68 -0.12
N LEU A 61 3.66 17.57 -0.16
CA LEU A 61 3.46 16.52 -1.15
C LEU A 61 2.11 15.81 -0.94
N MET A 62 1.73 15.50 0.30
CA MET A 62 0.43 14.91 0.61
C MET A 62 -0.75 15.82 0.23
N THR A 63 -0.68 17.13 0.49
CA THR A 63 -1.71 18.08 0.04
C THR A 63 -1.80 18.11 -1.48
N ARG A 64 -0.66 18.10 -2.18
CA ARG A 64 -0.65 18.01 -3.65
C ARG A 64 -1.29 16.71 -4.13
N MET A 65 -1.08 15.59 -3.44
CA MET A 65 -1.71 14.32 -3.79
C MET A 65 -3.23 14.36 -3.67
N GLU A 66 -3.77 14.99 -2.63
CA GLU A 66 -5.22 15.16 -2.48
C GLU A 66 -5.81 15.89 -3.70
N ILE A 67 -5.12 16.94 -4.19
CA ILE A 67 -5.52 17.72 -5.35
C ILE A 67 -5.41 16.90 -6.65
N VAL A 68 -4.32 16.15 -6.84
CA VAL A 68 -4.05 15.42 -8.10
C VAL A 68 -4.89 14.16 -8.22
N LEU A 69 -5.04 13.40 -7.13
CA LEU A 69 -5.76 12.13 -7.11
C LEU A 69 -7.27 12.29 -6.88
N LYS A 70 -7.78 13.50 -6.59
CA LYS A 70 -9.21 13.88 -6.53
C LYS A 70 -10.16 12.78 -6.03
N GLY A 71 -10.11 12.50 -4.72
CA GLY A 71 -10.95 11.49 -4.09
C GLY A 71 -10.43 10.05 -4.18
N LYS A 72 -9.36 9.80 -4.97
CA LYS A 72 -8.61 8.54 -4.97
C LYS A 72 -7.46 8.51 -3.97
N PHE A 73 -7.37 9.48 -3.07
CA PHE A 73 -6.34 9.52 -2.02
C PHE A 73 -6.98 9.61 -0.64
N LYS A 74 -6.49 8.81 0.31
CA LYS A 74 -6.89 8.88 1.72
C LYS A 74 -5.68 8.91 2.63
N LEU A 75 -5.70 9.85 3.56
CA LEU A 75 -4.67 10.00 4.58
C LEU A 75 -5.13 9.45 5.92
N TYR A 76 -4.18 8.92 6.69
CA TYR A 76 -4.34 8.53 8.09
C TYR A 76 -5.50 7.56 8.32
N GLU A 77 -5.66 6.60 7.41
CA GLU A 77 -6.69 5.58 7.57
C GLU A 77 -6.33 4.68 8.77
N LYS A 78 -7.21 4.62 9.77
CA LYS A 78 -7.03 3.76 10.94
C LYS A 78 -7.14 2.28 10.54
N PRO A 79 -6.28 1.40 11.09
CA PRO A 79 -6.35 -0.04 10.85
C PRO A 79 -7.63 -0.65 11.44
N GLU A 80 -8.05 -1.77 10.88
CA GLU A 80 -8.98 -2.70 11.54
C GLU A 80 -8.18 -3.85 12.16
N LYS A 81 -8.72 -4.47 13.22
CA LYS A 81 -8.11 -5.66 13.82
C LYS A 81 -7.98 -6.77 12.78
N LEU A 82 -6.76 -7.32 12.68
CA LEU A 82 -6.49 -8.45 11.79
C LEU A 82 -7.15 -9.72 12.34
N PRO A 83 -7.57 -10.66 11.46
CA PRO A 83 -7.92 -12.00 11.88
C PRO A 83 -6.73 -12.65 12.62
N PRO A 84 -6.95 -13.39 13.73
CA PRO A 84 -5.88 -13.94 14.56
C PRO A 84 -4.83 -14.75 13.78
N LYS A 85 -5.27 -15.47 12.74
CA LYS A 85 -4.38 -16.25 11.86
C LYS A 85 -3.42 -15.38 11.05
N ILE A 86 -3.88 -14.22 10.56
CA ILE A 86 -3.02 -13.29 9.80
C ILE A 86 -2.04 -12.63 10.75
N GLU A 87 -2.53 -12.10 11.87
CA GLU A 87 -1.69 -11.41 12.85
C GLU A 87 -0.59 -12.33 13.39
N LYS A 88 -0.95 -13.56 13.79
CA LYS A 88 0.00 -14.56 14.26
C LYS A 88 1.07 -14.86 13.21
N GLU A 89 0.67 -15.11 11.96
CA GLU A 89 1.62 -15.40 10.87
C GLU A 89 2.58 -14.23 10.63
N LEU A 90 2.08 -13.00 10.62
CA LEU A 90 2.91 -11.81 10.42
C LEU A 90 3.91 -11.63 11.56
N ARG A 91 3.47 -11.78 12.81
CA ARG A 91 4.37 -11.70 13.99
C ARG A 91 5.44 -12.79 13.98
N GLU A 92 5.08 -14.02 13.63
CA GLU A 92 6.04 -15.13 13.48
C GLU A 92 7.09 -14.85 12.40
N LYS A 93 6.76 -14.00 11.43
CA LYS A 93 7.65 -13.56 10.35
C LYS A 93 8.40 -12.27 10.65
N GLY A 94 8.31 -11.77 11.88
CA GLY A 94 9.05 -10.59 12.34
C GLY A 94 8.33 -9.26 12.14
N ALA A 95 7.06 -9.26 11.73
CA ALA A 95 6.28 -8.02 11.58
C ALA A 95 6.14 -7.29 12.92
N ASN A 96 6.45 -5.99 12.92
CA ASN A 96 6.27 -5.10 14.06
C ASN A 96 4.87 -4.45 14.07
N GLU A 97 4.56 -3.64 15.08
CA GLU A 97 3.24 -2.98 15.20
C GLU A 97 2.89 -2.06 14.02
N ARG A 98 3.88 -1.46 13.36
CA ARG A 98 3.68 -0.63 12.17
C ARG A 98 3.25 -1.51 11.00
N ASP A 99 3.90 -2.65 10.84
CA ASP A 99 3.56 -3.60 9.78
C ASP A 99 2.14 -4.14 9.96
N LEU A 100 1.75 -4.43 11.21
CA LEU A 100 0.39 -4.83 11.55
C LEU A 100 -0.63 -3.70 11.28
N THR A 101 -0.23 -2.44 11.45
CA THR A 101 -1.06 -1.27 11.09
C THR A 101 -1.28 -1.21 9.58
N VAL A 102 -0.22 -1.35 8.77
CA VAL A 102 -0.30 -1.39 7.30
C VAL A 102 -1.20 -2.55 6.84
N ALA A 103 -0.97 -3.75 7.36
CA ALA A 103 -1.79 -4.92 7.06
C ALA A 103 -3.24 -4.76 7.51
N GLY A 104 -3.48 -4.14 8.68
CA GLY A 104 -4.81 -3.87 9.21
C GLY A 104 -5.61 -2.89 8.33
N VAL A 105 -4.95 -1.85 7.80
CA VAL A 105 -5.55 -0.94 6.81
C VAL A 105 -5.86 -1.67 5.51
N ALA A 106 -4.91 -2.46 4.99
CA ALA A 106 -5.13 -3.23 3.78
C ALA A 106 -6.30 -4.21 3.93
N TRP A 107 -6.38 -4.90 5.05
CA TRP A 107 -7.46 -5.82 5.39
C TRP A 107 -8.82 -5.12 5.46
N LYS A 108 -8.89 -3.99 6.17
CA LYS A 108 -10.09 -3.16 6.26
C LYS A 108 -10.64 -2.78 4.89
N ARG A 109 -9.76 -2.34 3.98
CA ARG A 109 -10.17 -1.92 2.63
C ARG A 109 -10.57 -3.09 1.76
N ARG A 110 -9.85 -4.21 1.86
CA ARG A 110 -10.22 -5.46 1.20
C ARG A 110 -11.63 -5.90 1.58
N ARG A 111 -11.99 -5.82 2.87
CA ARG A 111 -13.33 -6.15 3.37
C ARG A 111 -14.39 -5.16 2.92
N LYS A 112 -14.10 -3.86 3.02
CA LYS A 112 -15.06 -2.79 2.72
C LYS A 112 -15.38 -2.66 1.22
N ASP A 113 -14.39 -2.82 0.35
CA ASP A 113 -14.55 -2.54 -1.08
C ASP A 113 -14.70 -3.80 -1.94
N GLY A 114 -14.39 -4.99 -1.39
CA GLY A 114 -14.37 -6.23 -2.15
C GLY A 114 -13.19 -6.38 -3.12
N ARG A 115 -12.43 -5.30 -3.37
CA ARG A 115 -11.33 -5.24 -4.34
C ARG A 115 -10.03 -5.86 -3.81
N LYS A 116 -9.16 -6.27 -4.73
CA LYS A 116 -7.79 -6.65 -4.39
C LYS A 116 -7.04 -5.44 -3.84
N VAL A 117 -6.20 -5.69 -2.84
CA VAL A 117 -5.39 -4.66 -2.20
C VAL A 117 -3.92 -5.01 -2.38
N VAL A 118 -3.12 -4.03 -2.76
CA VAL A 118 -1.68 -4.16 -2.93
C VAL A 118 -0.99 -3.43 -1.78
N ILE A 119 -0.15 -4.15 -1.04
CA ILE A 119 0.76 -3.55 -0.05
C ILE A 119 2.09 -3.30 -0.76
N VAL A 120 2.55 -2.04 -0.78
CA VAL A 120 3.86 -1.69 -1.36
C VAL A 120 4.87 -1.62 -0.24
N SER A 121 5.75 -2.62 -0.13
CA SER A 121 6.73 -2.72 0.94
C SER A 121 7.89 -3.64 0.54
N ASN A 122 9.07 -3.41 1.11
CA ASN A 122 10.21 -4.32 1.01
C ASN A 122 10.29 -5.30 2.19
N ASP A 123 9.37 -5.21 3.17
CA ASP A 123 9.40 -6.04 4.36
C ASP A 123 9.11 -7.52 4.04
N PRO A 124 10.04 -8.44 4.32
CA PRO A 124 9.87 -9.87 4.05
C PRO A 124 8.64 -10.49 4.73
N ALA A 125 8.17 -9.95 5.86
CA ALA A 125 7.03 -10.48 6.59
C ALA A 125 5.74 -10.44 5.76
N PHE A 126 5.52 -9.36 5.00
CA PHE A 126 4.39 -9.31 4.08
C PHE A 126 4.57 -10.29 2.93
N HIS A 127 5.73 -10.26 2.28
CA HIS A 127 6.04 -11.06 1.09
C HIS A 127 5.95 -12.56 1.31
N SER A 128 6.30 -13.01 2.51
CA SER A 128 6.23 -14.40 2.87
C SER A 128 4.84 -14.81 3.40
N SER A 129 3.93 -13.88 3.74
CA SER A 129 2.59 -14.21 4.25
C SER A 129 1.69 -14.88 3.21
N ALA A 130 1.28 -16.12 3.49
CA ALA A 130 0.28 -16.82 2.70
C ALA A 130 -1.14 -16.42 3.11
N GLN A 131 -1.35 -16.03 4.38
CA GLN A 131 -2.68 -15.63 4.87
C GLN A 131 -3.15 -14.31 4.26
N LEU A 132 -2.24 -13.36 3.96
CA LEU A 132 -2.58 -12.15 3.20
C LEU A 132 -2.96 -12.47 1.76
N LYS A 133 -2.12 -13.25 1.06
CA LYS A 133 -2.32 -13.59 -0.37
C LYS A 133 -3.61 -14.36 -0.61
N SER A 134 -3.92 -15.34 0.24
CA SER A 134 -5.17 -16.12 0.18
C SER A 134 -6.43 -15.28 0.37
N ARG A 135 -6.29 -14.04 0.85
CA ARG A 135 -7.36 -13.09 1.11
C ARG A 135 -7.40 -11.92 0.14
N ASN A 136 -6.67 -12.03 -0.97
CA ASN A 136 -6.50 -10.99 -1.99
C ASN A 136 -5.84 -9.70 -1.47
N VAL A 137 -4.92 -9.84 -0.51
CA VAL A 137 -3.99 -8.78 -0.12
C VAL A 137 -2.60 -9.20 -0.60
N PHE A 138 -2.05 -8.45 -1.55
CA PHE A 138 -0.85 -8.84 -2.28
C PHE A 138 0.30 -7.87 -2.00
N PRO A 139 1.40 -8.33 -1.39
CA PRO A 139 2.59 -7.51 -1.25
C PRO A 139 3.33 -7.39 -2.60
N ILE A 140 3.92 -6.24 -2.84
CA ILE A 140 4.84 -5.97 -3.96
C ILE A 140 6.04 -5.16 -3.46
N TYR A 141 7.22 -5.48 -3.99
CA TYR A 141 8.44 -4.74 -3.68
C TYR A 141 8.34 -3.32 -4.21
N VAL A 142 8.95 -2.37 -3.51
CA VAL A 142 8.87 -0.94 -3.86
C VAL A 142 9.49 -0.70 -5.24
N SER A 143 10.66 -1.29 -5.52
CA SER A 143 11.33 -1.17 -6.81
C SER A 143 10.50 -1.75 -7.97
N THR A 144 9.89 -2.92 -7.76
CA THR A 144 8.99 -3.54 -8.74
C THR A 144 7.76 -2.67 -9.00
N PHE A 145 7.15 -2.13 -7.95
CA PHE A 145 6.02 -1.21 -8.07
C PHE A 145 6.40 0.03 -8.88
N ILE A 146 7.51 0.69 -8.55
CA ILE A 146 8.00 1.87 -9.27
C ILE A 146 8.22 1.57 -10.74
N ARG A 147 8.92 0.46 -11.05
CA ARG A 147 9.16 0.03 -12.44
C ARG A 147 7.86 -0.09 -13.22
N ILE A 148 6.86 -0.79 -12.67
CA ILE A 148 5.56 -0.97 -13.33
C ILE A 148 4.87 0.37 -13.56
N MET A 149 4.87 1.27 -12.56
CA MET A 149 4.22 2.57 -12.69
C MET A 149 4.86 3.43 -13.78
N LEU A 150 6.18 3.36 -13.92
CA LEU A 150 6.92 4.07 -14.96
C LEU A 150 6.68 3.47 -16.35
N GLU A 151 6.67 2.14 -16.49
CA GLU A 151 6.38 1.46 -17.76
C GLU A 151 4.98 1.79 -18.31
N ASN A 152 4.00 1.96 -17.41
CA ASN A 152 2.62 2.33 -17.75
C ASN A 152 2.41 3.84 -18.00
N THR A 153 3.48 4.63 -18.10
CA THR A 153 3.41 6.06 -18.42
C THR A 153 3.47 6.31 -19.95
N SER A 154 3.57 5.25 -20.75
CA SER A 154 3.74 5.28 -22.22
C SER A 154 2.45 5.52 -22.98
#